data_AF-D4KV21-F1
#
_entry.id   AF-D4KV21-F1
#
_cell.length_a   1.000
_cell.length_b   1.000
_cell.length_c   1.000
_cell.angle_alpha   90.00
_cell.angle_beta   90.00
_cell.angle_gamma   90.00
#
_symmetry.space_group_name_H-M   'P 1'
#
loop_
_entity.id
_entity.type
_entity.pdbx_description
1 polymer ?
#
loop_
_entity_poly.entity_id
_entity_poly.type
_entity_poly.pdbx_seq_one_letter_code
_entity_poly.pdbx_strand_id
1 'polypeptide(L)'
;MSCGILCLCEFIIVLGQLNAYVGYYKKNEMIEGDNPPVGILLCTDKGSQMVEYALSGMDNQLFVSTYMLHLPDKKKLEEFMLKEIEEMEM
;
A
#
# COMPACT_ATOMS: atom_id res chain seq x y z
N MET A 1 9.58 -17.03 18.78
CA MET A 1 10.12 -17.02 17.40
C MET A 1 9.18 -17.66 16.37
N SER A 2 8.28 -18.57 16.73
CA SER A 2 7.36 -19.25 15.79
C SER A 2 6.15 -18.43 15.30
N CYS A 3 5.77 -17.34 15.99
CA CYS A 3 4.61 -16.54 15.62
C CYS A 3 4.84 -15.61 14.41
N GLY A 4 6.08 -15.14 14.18
CA GLY A 4 6.39 -14.16 13.13
C GLY A 4 6.33 -14.73 11.70
N ILE A 5 6.80 -15.96 11.50
CA ILE A 5 6.81 -16.61 10.17
C ILE A 5 5.39 -16.97 9.72
N LEU A 6 4.54 -17.43 10.64
CA LEU A 6 3.13 -17.74 10.34
C LEU A 6 2.38 -16.48 9.89
N CYS A 7 2.61 -15.37 10.59
CA CYS A 7 2.00 -14.07 10.26
C CYS A 7 2.47 -13.50 8.91
N LEU A 8 3.70 -13.82 8.47
CA LEU A 8 4.23 -13.45 7.17
C LEU A 8 3.58 -14.27 6.04
N CYS A 9 3.39 -15.58 6.23
CA CYS A 9 2.69 -16.42 5.25
C CYS A 9 1.26 -15.94 5.00
N GLU A 10 0.50 -15.64 6.06
CA GLU A 10 -0.86 -15.09 5.93
C GLU A 10 -0.89 -13.76 5.19
N PHE A 11 0.10 -12.89 5.42
CA PHE A 11 0.22 -11.62 4.72
C PHE A 11 0.43 -11.81 3.22
N ILE A 12 1.36 -12.68 2.84
CA ILE A 12 1.71 -12.96 1.45
C ILE A 12 0.51 -13.55 0.70
N ILE A 13 -0.29 -14.41 1.36
CA ILE A 13 -1.51 -14.97 0.77
C ILE A 13 -2.52 -13.86 0.45
N VAL A 14 -2.81 -12.97 1.39
CA VAL A 14 -3.79 -11.89 1.19
C VAL A 14 -3.31 -10.90 0.12
N LEU A 15 -2.02 -10.57 0.13
CA LEU A 15 -1.43 -9.70 -0.88
C LEU A 15 -1.50 -10.33 -2.27
N GLY A 16 -1.15 -11.62 -2.40
CA GLY A 16 -1.25 -12.36 -3.65
C GLY A 16 -2.68 -12.40 -4.21
N GLN A 17 -3.68 -12.61 -3.34
CA GLN A 17 -5.10 -12.56 -3.73
C GLN A 17 -5.52 -11.18 -4.23
N LEU A 18 -5.11 -10.11 -3.53
CA LEU A 18 -5.41 -8.74 -3.95
C LEU A 18 -4.77 -8.41 -5.30
N ASN A 19 -3.50 -8.76 -5.50
CA ASN A 19 -2.80 -8.53 -6.76
C ASN A 19 -3.45 -9.31 -7.93
N ALA A 20 -3.86 -10.55 -7.69
CA ALA A 20 -4.59 -11.34 -8.67
C ALA A 20 -5.94 -10.70 -9.03
N TYR A 21 -6.66 -10.15 -8.04
CA TYR A 21 -7.93 -9.47 -8.26
C TYR A 21 -7.77 -8.18 -9.07
N VAL A 22 -6.80 -7.33 -8.71
CA VAL A 22 -6.48 -6.10 -9.45
C VAL A 22 -6.08 -6.42 -10.89
N GLY A 23 -5.25 -7.45 -11.09
CA GLY A 23 -4.85 -7.91 -12.42
C GLY A 23 -6.02 -8.47 -13.23
N TYR A 24 -6.93 -9.21 -12.60
CA TYR A 24 -8.15 -9.71 -13.22
C TYR A 24 -9.06 -8.55 -13.66
N TYR A 25 -9.30 -7.58 -12.78
CA TYR A 25 -10.12 -6.41 -13.05
C TYR A 25 -9.54 -5.59 -14.20
N LYS A 26 -8.21 -5.36 -14.17
CA LYS A 26 -7.48 -4.69 -15.24
C LYS A 26 -7.68 -5.35 -16.61
N LYS A 27 -7.75 -6.67 -16.65
CA LYS A 27 -7.83 -7.44 -17.91
C LYS A 27 -9.26 -7.60 -18.43
N ASN A 28 -10.24 -7.78 -17.54
CA ASN A 28 -11.58 -8.24 -17.93
C ASN A 28 -12.68 -7.21 -17.72
N GLU A 29 -12.49 -6.25 -16.80
CA GLU A 29 -13.55 -5.33 -16.37
C GLU A 29 -13.26 -3.86 -16.74
N MET A 30 -12.01 -3.52 -17.09
CA MET A 30 -11.68 -2.15 -17.50
C MET A 30 -12.30 -1.80 -18.85
N ILE A 31 -12.91 -0.62 -18.91
CA ILE A 31 -13.42 0.00 -20.14
C ILE A 31 -12.54 1.18 -20.57
N GLU A 32 -12.66 1.57 -21.84
CA GLU A 32 -11.94 2.74 -22.36
C GLU A 32 -12.34 4.01 -21.60
N GLY A 33 -11.38 4.62 -20.90
CA GLY A 33 -11.58 5.82 -20.08
C GLY A 33 -11.45 5.60 -18.58
N ASP A 34 -11.39 4.35 -18.11
CA ASP A 34 -11.18 4.07 -16.69
C ASP A 34 -9.74 4.28 -16.25
N ASN A 35 -9.58 4.76 -15.00
CA ASN A 35 -8.29 4.82 -14.35
C ASN A 35 -7.77 3.41 -14.00
N PRO A 36 -6.44 3.20 -13.95
CA PRO A 36 -5.87 1.93 -13.54
C PRO A 36 -6.40 1.48 -12.17
N PRO A 37 -6.77 0.21 -11.98
CA PRO A 37 -7.30 -0.28 -10.72
C PRO A 37 -6.23 -0.24 -9.62
N VAL A 38 -6.62 0.21 -8.43
CA VAL A 38 -5.75 0.34 -7.26
C VAL A 38 -6.18 -0.68 -6.20
N GLY A 39 -5.25 -1.54 -5.78
CA GLY A 39 -5.46 -2.47 -4.67
C GLY A 39 -5.01 -1.84 -3.35
N ILE A 40 -5.91 -1.75 -2.37
CA ILE A 40 -5.60 -1.22 -1.03
C ILE A 40 -5.66 -2.38 -0.04
N LEU A 41 -4.55 -2.60 0.68
CA LEU A 41 -4.46 -3.57 1.77
C LEU A 41 -4.35 -2.83 3.10
N LEU A 42 -5.39 -2.88 3.93
CA LEU A 42 -5.39 -2.26 5.25
C LEU A 42 -4.87 -3.25 6.30
N CYS A 43 -3.76 -2.90 6.95
CA CYS A 43 -3.19 -3.67 8.04
C CYS A 43 -3.17 -2.82 9.31
N THR A 44 -3.72 -3.34 10.41
CA THR A 44 -3.82 -2.61 11.68
C THR A 44 -2.50 -2.59 12.46
N ASP A 45 -1.66 -3.61 12.28
CA ASP A 45 -0.41 -3.73 13.02
C ASP A 45 0.54 -4.71 12.31
N LYS A 46 1.32 -4.23 11.34
CA LYS A 46 2.45 -4.99 10.77
C LYS A 46 3.62 -4.04 10.55
N GLY A 47 4.76 -4.38 11.15
CA GLY A 47 6.00 -3.62 11.01
C GLY A 47 6.38 -3.44 9.54
N SER A 48 6.72 -2.22 9.15
CA SER A 48 7.11 -1.81 7.79
C SER A 48 8.07 -2.79 7.11
N GLN A 49 9.02 -3.33 7.87
CA GLN A 49 9.98 -4.33 7.41
C GLN A 49 9.33 -5.60 6.84
N MET A 50 8.23 -6.10 7.44
CA MET A 50 7.54 -7.30 6.95
C MET A 50 6.94 -7.07 5.56
N VAL A 51 6.41 -5.87 5.33
CA VAL A 51 5.85 -5.47 4.05
C VAL A 51 6.97 -5.33 3.02
N GLU A 52 8.09 -4.70 3.38
CA GLU A 52 9.29 -4.62 2.53
C GLU A 52 9.78 -6.00 2.08
N TYR A 53 9.87 -6.97 3.00
CA TYR A 53 10.26 -8.34 2.67
C TYR A 53 9.27 -9.02 1.71
N ALA A 54 7.97 -8.85 1.93
CA ALA A 54 6.95 -9.42 1.04
C ALA A 54 6.99 -8.78 -0.36
N LEU A 55 7.33 -7.50 -0.45
CA LEU A 55 7.37 -6.73 -1.71
C LEU A 55 8.68 -6.84 -2.47
N SER A 56 9.79 -7.21 -1.82
CA SER A 56 11.13 -7.27 -2.42
C SER A 56 11.27 -8.20 -3.64
N GLY A 57 10.24 -8.95 -4.01
CA GLY A 57 10.16 -9.75 -5.23
C GLY A 57 8.95 -9.47 -6.14
N MET A 58 8.18 -8.40 -5.93
CA MET A 58 7.05 -8.04 -6.79
C MET A 58 7.33 -6.77 -7.59
N ASP A 59 7.41 -6.91 -8.92
CA ASP A 59 7.66 -5.82 -9.88
C ASP A 59 6.46 -4.86 -10.07
N ASN A 60 5.27 -5.20 -9.57
CA ASN A 60 4.12 -4.31 -9.68
C ASN A 60 4.34 -3.11 -8.74
N GLN A 61 4.14 -1.89 -9.28
CA GLN A 61 4.17 -0.61 -8.54
C GLN A 61 3.20 -0.64 -7.35
N LEU A 62 3.60 -1.28 -6.26
CA LEU A 62 2.89 -1.33 -4.99
C LEU A 62 3.42 -0.21 -4.12
N PHE A 63 2.56 0.76 -3.85
CA PHE A 63 2.85 1.83 -2.91
C PHE A 63 2.41 1.40 -1.52
N VAL A 64 3.35 1.36 -0.58
CA VAL A 64 3.07 1.10 0.83
C VAL A 64 2.92 2.45 1.52
N SER A 65 1.73 2.73 2.01
CA SER A 65 1.49 3.88 2.88
C SER A 65 0.82 3.40 4.16
N THR A 66 1.37 3.81 5.31
CA THR A 66 0.79 3.50 6.61
C THR A 66 -0.50 4.28 6.76
N TYR A 67 -1.64 3.58 6.72
CA TYR A 67 -2.94 4.21 6.88
C TYR A 67 -3.12 4.65 8.35
N MET A 68 -3.03 5.94 8.60
CA MET A 68 -3.28 6.53 9.90
C MET A 68 -4.79 6.53 10.15
N LEU A 69 -5.28 5.70 11.07
CA LEU A 69 -6.72 5.61 11.41
C LEU A 69 -7.32 6.95 11.88
N HIS A 70 -6.45 7.88 12.32
CA HIS A 70 -6.82 9.23 12.68
C HIS A 70 -6.19 10.22 11.70
N LEU A 71 -7.02 11.16 11.22
CA LEU A 71 -6.53 12.33 10.51
C LEU A 71 -5.52 13.05 11.44
N PRO A 72 -4.29 13.33 10.99
CA PRO A 72 -3.32 14.08 11.79
C PRO A 72 -3.90 15.41 12.24
N ASP A 73 -3.42 15.93 13.37
CA ASP A 73 -3.79 17.27 13.81
C ASP A 73 -3.57 18.30 12.69
N LYS A 74 -4.46 19.29 12.60
CA LYS A 74 -4.47 20.30 11.53
C LYS A 74 -3.10 20.95 11.31
N LYS A 75 -2.34 21.18 12.40
CA LYS A 75 -0.98 21.73 12.36
C LYS A 75 0.02 20.81 11.66
N LYS A 76 -0.03 19.51 11.94
CA LYS A 76 0.86 18.52 11.31
C LYS A 76 0.56 18.37 9.82
N LEU A 77 -0.70 18.53 9.44
CA LEU A 77 -1.11 18.52 8.03
C LEU A 77 -0.59 19.76 7.29
N GLU A 78 -0.70 20.95 7.88
CA GLU A 78 -0.12 22.19 7.33
C GLU A 78 1.38 22.09 7.16
N GLU A 79 2.09 21.58 8.17
CA GLU A 79 3.55 21.36 8.11
C GLU A 79 3.92 20.38 6.99
N PHE A 80 3.17 19.28 6.83
CA PHE A 80 3.40 18.31 5.76
C PHE A 80 3.18 18.93 4.37
N MET A 81 2.09 19.68 4.19
CA MET A 81 1.77 20.33 2.92
C MET A 81 2.81 21.37 2.54
N LEU A 82 3.25 22.21 3.49
CA LEU A 82 4.29 23.21 3.25
C LEU A 82 5.61 22.56 2.84
N LYS A 83 6.00 21.45 3.49
CA LYS A 83 7.22 20.72 3.18
C LYS A 83 7.19 20.10 1.78
N GLU A 84 6.07 19.49 1.38
CA GLU A 84 5.90 18.92 0.04
C GLU A 84 5.89 20.01 -1.05
N ILE A 85 5.30 21.17 -0.77
CA ILE A 85 5.31 22.31 -1.69
C ILE A 85 6.75 22.82 -1.88
N GLU A 86 7.52 22.97 -0.81
CA GLU A 86 8.94 23.35 -0.88
C GLU A 86 9.79 22.32 -1.65
N GLU A 87 9.54 21.02 -1.46
CA GLU A 87 10.25 19.95 -2.18
C GLU A 87 9.88 19.87 -3.68
N MET A 88 8.68 20.32 -4.06
CA MET A 88 8.27 20.40 -5.47
C MET A 88 8.73 21.69 -6.19
N GLU A 89 9.11 22.73 -5.44
CA GLU A 89 9.63 23.99 -5.99
C GLU A 89 11.16 23.99 -6.19
N MET A 90 11.86 22.91 -5.79
CA MET A 90 13.28 22.68 -6.09
C MET A 90 13.49 21.72 -7.27
#